data_AF-A0A918UGF0-F1
#
_entry.id   AF-A0A918UGF0-F1
#
_cell.length_a   1.000
_cell.length_b   1.000
_cell.length_c   1.000
_cell.angle_alpha   90.00
_cell.angle_beta   90.00
_cell.angle_gamma   90.00
#
_symmetry.space_group_name_H-M   'P 1'
#
loop_
_entity.id
_entity.type
_entity.pdbx_description
1 polymer ?
#
loop_
_entity_poly.entity_id
_entity_poly.type
_entity_poly.pdbx_seq_one_letter_code
_entity_poly.pdbx_strand_id
1 'polypeptide(L)'
;MRFEPDDVARAGAFISIAPSGTLRVERGYVRPEDEQPIEPEGDEAGAADATAAMASRADDGFVTAEVAQAPIEPEEDEGLTPIPDRLLTELTAHRTLGLRQALGERPETAFLAALHALTLKVFYHYGSDSCLELDLKSVSFGAQAPGLNDSTCAEAISKRHERWAAALPKESEDLWDSLGAWDDTRRAALFAHVVSLSINAVHEAWNRRPRALAHADRLARAVDLDMAAADWRPSVDTFFGRVTKARILQAVAEAKGQDAADRIAHLKKGDMASHAEALLAETGWLPEPLRTVHAEAGETSSDQSGDESAGIAQSAEDGGKTDMGEVEPVGDNEPADVEVHAIAAE
;
A
#
# COMPACT_ATOMS: atom_id res chain seq x y z
N MET A 1 36.82 0.91 -9.77
CA MET A 1 36.29 1.02 -11.14
C MET A 1 36.95 2.24 -11.78
N ARG A 2 37.61 2.08 -12.93
CA ARG A 2 38.30 3.17 -13.63
C ARG A 2 37.58 3.32 -14.97
N PHE A 3 36.87 4.44 -15.14
CA PHE A 3 36.07 4.72 -16.33
C PHE A 3 36.97 5.29 -17.43
N GLU A 4 36.64 5.01 -18.69
CA GLU A 4 37.35 5.59 -19.82
C GLU A 4 37.07 7.09 -19.91
N PRO A 5 38.05 7.91 -20.38
CA PRO A 5 37.93 9.36 -20.37
C PRO A 5 36.70 9.89 -21.12
N ASP A 6 36.33 9.21 -22.21
CA ASP A 6 35.21 9.59 -23.07
C ASP A 6 33.86 9.27 -22.42
N ASP A 7 33.80 8.26 -21.55
CA ASP A 7 32.61 7.94 -20.76
C ASP A 7 32.41 8.91 -19.60
N VAL A 8 33.51 9.37 -18.99
CA VAL A 8 33.47 10.38 -17.92
C VAL A 8 32.99 11.74 -18.46
N ALA A 9 33.23 12.04 -19.73
CA ALA A 9 32.79 13.28 -20.35
C ALA A 9 31.27 13.33 -20.62
N ARG A 10 30.62 12.17 -20.74
CA ARG A 10 29.19 12.03 -21.12
C ARG A 10 28.31 11.52 -19.98
N ALA A 11 28.88 10.79 -19.02
CA ALA A 11 28.16 10.27 -17.87
C ALA A 11 28.04 11.32 -16.76
N GLY A 12 26.79 11.69 -16.46
CA GLY A 12 26.41 12.46 -15.30
C GLY A 12 26.28 11.64 -14.01
N ALA A 13 25.92 12.35 -12.95
CA ALA A 13 25.59 11.75 -11.67
C ALA A 13 24.25 12.31 -11.16
N PHE A 14 23.41 11.44 -10.60
CA PHE A 14 22.23 11.86 -9.88
C PHE A 14 22.59 12.05 -8.41
N ILE A 15 22.25 13.23 -7.87
CA ILE A 15 22.48 13.56 -6.47
C ILE A 15 21.12 13.62 -5.79
N SER A 16 20.93 12.76 -4.80
CA SER A 16 19.70 12.70 -4.02
C SER A 16 20.00 12.64 -2.53
N ILE A 17 18.96 12.87 -1.73
CA ILE A 17 19.00 12.72 -0.28
C ILE A 17 18.15 11.50 0.05
N ALA A 18 18.74 10.52 0.74
CA ALA A 18 18.03 9.31 1.16
C ALA A 18 16.93 9.64 2.18
N PRO A 19 15.94 8.75 2.40
CA PRO A 19 14.94 8.93 3.45
C PRO A 19 15.53 9.11 4.86
N SER A 20 16.76 8.65 5.10
CA SER A 20 17.55 8.84 6.33
C SER A 20 18.28 10.19 6.41
N GLY A 21 18.19 11.05 5.38
CA GLY A 21 18.88 12.34 5.32
C GLY A 21 20.32 12.30 4.80
N THR A 22 20.85 11.13 4.46
CA THR A 22 22.23 10.99 3.93
C THR A 22 22.32 11.31 2.44
N LEU A 23 23.40 11.98 2.03
CA LEU A 23 23.69 12.30 0.62
C LEU A 23 24.02 11.02 -0.16
N ARG A 24 23.29 10.77 -1.26
CA ARG A 24 23.53 9.65 -2.17
C ARG A 24 23.92 10.20 -3.55
N VAL A 25 25.04 9.71 -4.07
CA VAL A 25 25.57 10.10 -5.39
C VAL A 25 25.68 8.84 -6.25
N GLU A 26 24.85 8.77 -7.28
CA GLU A 26 24.82 7.66 -8.22
C GLU A 26 25.41 8.12 -9.55
N ARG A 27 26.46 7.46 -10.02
CA ARG A 27 27.25 7.84 -11.21
C ARG A 27 26.97 6.86 -12.34
N GLY A 28 27.07 7.31 -13.58
CA GLY A 28 26.89 6.47 -14.77
C GLY A 28 25.58 6.71 -15.51
N TYR A 29 24.91 7.83 -15.26
CA TYR A 29 23.70 8.22 -16.00
C TYR A 29 24.09 9.03 -17.23
N VAL A 30 23.71 8.58 -18.41
CA VAL A 30 23.89 9.32 -19.66
C VAL A 30 22.54 9.91 -20.05
N ARG A 31 22.52 11.16 -20.52
CA ARG A 31 21.26 11.76 -20.99
C ARG A 31 20.86 11.11 -22.31
N PRO A 32 19.56 10.99 -22.63
CA PRO A 32 19.11 10.42 -23.90
C PRO A 32 19.74 11.10 -25.13
N GLU A 33 20.01 12.41 -25.04
CA GLU A 33 20.71 13.18 -26.08
C GLU A 33 22.21 12.83 -26.24
N ASP A 34 22.83 12.18 -25.25
CA ASP A 34 24.25 11.84 -25.20
C ASP A 34 24.52 10.33 -25.37
N GLU A 35 23.47 9.54 -25.60
CA GLU A 35 23.53 8.09 -25.83
C GLU A 35 24.05 7.79 -27.25
N GLN A 36 25.08 6.97 -27.38
CA GLN A 36 25.60 6.62 -28.70
C GLN A 36 24.66 5.63 -29.41
N PRO A 37 24.29 5.87 -30.69
CA PRO A 37 23.57 4.88 -31.48
C PRO A 37 24.37 3.59 -31.57
N ILE A 38 23.72 2.48 -31.23
CA ILE A 38 24.28 1.14 -31.45
C ILE A 38 24.23 0.92 -32.97
N GLU A 39 25.39 0.88 -33.63
CA GLU A 39 25.44 0.50 -35.05
C GLU A 39 24.96 -0.95 -35.20
N PRO A 40 23.93 -1.22 -36.01
CA PRO A 40 23.56 -2.59 -36.32
C PRO A 40 24.68 -3.21 -37.17
N GLU A 41 25.24 -4.33 -36.72
CA GLU A 41 26.10 -5.17 -37.56
C GLU A 41 25.29 -5.58 -38.80
N GLY A 42 25.78 -5.15 -39.96
CA GLY A 42 25.05 -5.23 -41.22
C GLY A 42 25.01 -6.64 -41.79
N ASP A 43 23.88 -6.96 -42.44
CA ASP A 43 23.85 -7.87 -43.58
C ASP A 43 23.23 -7.14 -44.77
N GLU A 44 24.02 -7.08 -45.84
CA GLU A 44 23.72 -6.45 -47.12
C GLU A 44 22.85 -7.36 -48.00
N ALA A 45 21.69 -6.86 -48.45
CA ALA A 45 21.07 -7.09 -49.77
C ALA A 45 19.64 -6.50 -49.70
N GLY A 46 19.12 -5.67 -50.60
CA GLY A 46 19.46 -5.41 -51.99
C GLY A 46 18.15 -5.11 -52.73
N ALA A 47 17.79 -3.83 -52.78
CA ALA A 47 17.02 -3.11 -53.82
C ALA A 47 15.61 -3.54 -54.30
N ALA A 48 14.81 -2.47 -54.50
CA ALA A 48 13.74 -2.25 -55.49
C ALA A 48 12.35 -2.88 -55.22
N ASP A 49 11.22 -2.29 -55.59
CA ASP A 49 10.78 -0.95 -55.99
C ASP A 49 9.22 -0.98 -55.92
N ALA A 50 8.62 0.19 -55.94
CA ALA A 50 7.21 0.51 -55.80
C ALA A 50 6.21 -0.28 -56.68
N THR A 51 4.94 -0.35 -56.25
CA THR A 51 3.82 0.46 -56.78
C THR A 51 2.44 -0.07 -56.34
N ALA A 52 1.47 0.83 -56.41
CA ALA A 52 0.12 0.72 -55.87
C ALA A 52 -0.91 0.05 -56.80
N ALA A 53 -2.05 -0.28 -56.19
CA ALA A 53 -3.43 -0.08 -56.67
C ALA A 53 -4.25 -1.26 -57.26
N MET A 54 -5.42 -1.40 -56.63
CA MET A 54 -6.76 -1.68 -57.17
C MET A 54 -7.28 -3.11 -57.41
N ALA A 55 -8.32 -3.39 -56.61
CA ALA A 55 -9.58 -4.09 -56.86
C ALA A 55 -9.94 -4.52 -58.30
N SER A 56 -10.47 -5.73 -58.44
CA SER A 56 -11.82 -5.99 -58.99
C SER A 56 -12.20 -7.48 -58.93
N ARG A 57 -13.52 -7.71 -59.02
CA ARG A 57 -14.29 -8.95 -58.80
C ARG A 57 -14.53 -9.70 -60.12
N ALA A 58 -14.68 -11.02 -59.99
CA ALA A 58 -15.62 -11.93 -60.68
C ALA A 58 -15.35 -12.40 -62.14
N ASP A 59 -15.19 -13.73 -62.22
CA ASP A 59 -15.88 -14.72 -63.08
C ASP A 59 -15.58 -14.80 -64.59
N ASP A 60 -14.96 -15.91 -65.05
CA ASP A 60 -15.64 -17.04 -65.73
C ASP A 60 -14.66 -17.86 -66.61
N GLY A 61 -14.82 -19.20 -66.56
CA GLY A 61 -14.50 -20.22 -67.57
C GLY A 61 -13.15 -20.29 -68.30
N PHE A 62 -12.39 -21.37 -68.09
CA PHE A 62 -12.15 -22.44 -69.09
C PHE A 62 -11.01 -23.39 -68.64
N VAL A 63 -11.25 -24.70 -68.79
CA VAL A 63 -10.35 -25.79 -68.40
C VAL A 63 -9.43 -26.15 -69.57
N THR A 64 -8.13 -26.04 -69.38
CA THR A 64 -7.13 -26.81 -70.15
C THR A 64 -6.17 -27.46 -69.19
N ALA A 65 -6.15 -28.79 -69.24
CA ALA A 65 -5.27 -29.65 -68.46
C ALA A 65 -3.81 -29.43 -68.88
N GLU A 66 -3.03 -28.85 -67.97
CA GLU A 66 -1.57 -28.88 -68.02
C GLU A 66 -1.06 -29.60 -66.76
N VAL A 67 -0.17 -30.55 -67.06
CA VAL A 67 0.51 -31.50 -66.19
C VAL A 67 0.75 -30.96 -64.79
N ALA A 68 0.17 -31.65 -63.80
CA ALA A 68 0.44 -31.44 -62.38
C ALA A 68 1.93 -31.63 -62.09
N GLN A 69 2.68 -30.54 -62.08
CA GLN A 69 3.82 -30.42 -61.18
C GLN A 69 3.20 -30.11 -59.82
N ALA A 70 3.29 -31.07 -58.90
CA ALA A 70 3.06 -30.81 -57.50
C ALA A 70 3.87 -29.55 -57.14
N PRO A 71 3.27 -28.53 -56.50
CA PRO A 71 4.06 -27.50 -55.86
C PRO A 71 5.05 -28.26 -54.97
N ILE A 72 6.34 -28.02 -55.20
CA ILE A 72 7.33 -28.35 -54.19
C ILE A 72 6.86 -27.51 -53.01
N GLU A 73 6.21 -28.14 -52.03
CA GLU A 73 5.98 -27.51 -50.73
C GLU A 73 7.35 -27.00 -50.32
N PRO A 74 7.53 -25.68 -50.12
CA PRO A 74 8.78 -25.20 -49.55
C PRO A 74 8.96 -26.05 -48.30
N GLU A 75 10.09 -26.76 -48.21
CA GLU A 75 10.45 -27.51 -47.00
C GLU A 75 10.16 -26.56 -45.85
N GLU A 76 9.09 -26.86 -45.11
CA GLU A 76 8.61 -26.00 -44.05
C GLU A 76 9.78 -25.94 -43.09
N ASP A 77 10.40 -24.76 -43.01
CA ASP A 77 11.50 -24.48 -42.11
C ASP A 77 11.08 -25.07 -40.76
N GLU A 78 11.71 -26.18 -40.36
CA GLU A 78 11.31 -27.04 -39.21
C GLU A 78 11.53 -26.32 -37.86
N GLY A 79 11.54 -24.99 -37.87
CA GLY A 79 11.54 -24.11 -36.72
C GLY A 79 10.12 -23.89 -36.21
N LEU A 80 9.95 -24.00 -34.89
CA LEU A 80 8.72 -23.61 -34.23
C LEU A 80 8.47 -22.11 -34.44
N THR A 81 7.38 -21.77 -35.13
CA THR A 81 6.94 -20.37 -35.23
C THR A 81 6.57 -19.82 -33.84
N PRO A 82 6.88 -18.55 -33.53
CA PRO A 82 6.49 -17.96 -32.25
C PRO A 82 4.96 -17.95 -32.04
N ILE A 83 4.53 -18.14 -30.79
CA ILE A 83 3.10 -18.09 -30.43
C ILE A 83 2.55 -16.68 -30.71
N PRO A 84 1.40 -16.53 -31.40
CA PRO A 84 0.78 -15.22 -31.61
C PRO A 84 0.44 -14.50 -30.30
N ASP A 85 0.70 -13.20 -30.20
CA ASP A 85 0.52 -12.39 -28.98
C ASP A 85 -0.89 -12.47 -28.37
N ARG A 86 -1.91 -12.49 -29.22
CA ARG A 86 -3.30 -12.64 -28.78
C ARG A 86 -3.50 -13.98 -28.08
N LEU A 87 -3.02 -15.07 -28.69
CA LEU A 87 -3.13 -16.40 -28.11
C LEU A 87 -2.30 -16.49 -26.82
N LEU A 88 -1.11 -15.89 -26.77
CA LEU A 88 -0.30 -15.82 -25.57
C LEU A 88 -1.03 -15.10 -24.42
N THR A 89 -1.72 -13.99 -24.70
CA THR A 89 -2.54 -13.25 -23.73
C THR A 89 -3.69 -14.12 -23.19
N GLU A 90 -4.41 -14.81 -24.08
CA GLU A 90 -5.51 -15.71 -23.69
C GLU A 90 -5.00 -16.89 -22.84
N LEU A 91 -3.88 -17.51 -23.22
CA LEU A 91 -3.27 -18.61 -22.47
C LEU A 91 -2.73 -18.16 -21.10
N THR A 92 -2.11 -17.00 -21.01
CA THR A 92 -1.58 -16.46 -19.75
C THR A 92 -2.70 -16.00 -18.81
N ALA A 93 -3.86 -15.57 -19.32
CA ALA A 93 -5.05 -15.35 -18.52
C ALA A 93 -5.55 -16.65 -17.86
N HIS A 94 -5.63 -17.76 -18.61
CA HIS A 94 -5.97 -19.07 -18.05
C HIS A 94 -4.95 -19.54 -17.01
N ARG A 95 -3.66 -19.37 -17.29
CA ARG A 95 -2.58 -19.66 -16.33
C ARG A 95 -2.75 -18.87 -15.03
N THR A 96 -3.13 -17.60 -15.13
CA THR A 96 -3.38 -16.74 -13.97
C THR A 96 -4.55 -17.25 -13.13
N LEU A 97 -5.66 -17.67 -13.74
CA LEU A 97 -6.78 -18.28 -13.02
C LEU A 97 -6.38 -19.58 -12.32
N GLY A 98 -5.66 -20.46 -13.01
CA GLY A 98 -5.14 -21.70 -12.42
C GLY A 98 -4.20 -21.44 -11.24
N LEU A 99 -3.31 -20.44 -11.37
CA LEU A 99 -2.38 -20.05 -10.30
C LEU A 99 -3.13 -19.48 -9.10
N ARG A 100 -4.16 -18.65 -9.30
CA ARG A 100 -4.99 -18.12 -8.22
C ARG A 100 -5.67 -19.24 -7.43
N GLN A 101 -6.22 -20.25 -8.11
CA GLN A 101 -6.82 -21.40 -7.41
C GLN A 101 -5.78 -22.20 -6.64
N ALA A 102 -4.67 -22.56 -7.28
CA ALA A 102 -3.63 -23.37 -6.65
C ALA A 102 -2.99 -22.67 -5.44
N LEU A 103 -2.77 -21.35 -5.52
CA LEU A 103 -2.21 -20.57 -4.42
C LEU A 103 -3.22 -20.39 -3.28
N GLY A 104 -4.51 -20.19 -3.59
CA GLY A 104 -5.58 -20.03 -2.59
C GLY A 104 -5.75 -21.24 -1.66
N GLU A 105 -5.35 -22.43 -2.11
CA GLU A 105 -5.37 -23.67 -1.30
C GLU A 105 -4.07 -23.90 -0.50
N ARG A 106 -3.07 -23.02 -0.62
CA ARG A 106 -1.73 -23.18 -0.02
C ARG A 106 -1.36 -21.98 0.85
N PRO A 107 -1.83 -21.91 2.10
CA PRO A 107 -1.67 -20.73 2.96
C PRO A 107 -0.20 -20.37 3.22
N GLU A 108 0.67 -21.35 3.44
CA GLU A 108 2.11 -21.11 3.67
C GLU A 108 2.80 -20.51 2.45
N THR A 109 2.47 -21.00 1.25
CA THR A 109 3.00 -20.44 -0.01
C THR A 109 2.44 -19.06 -0.28
N ALA A 110 1.16 -18.81 0.03
CA ALA A 110 0.54 -17.49 -0.08
C ALA A 110 1.18 -16.48 0.87
N PHE A 111 1.49 -16.88 2.11
CA PHE A 111 2.23 -16.07 3.06
C PHE A 111 3.64 -15.73 2.56
N LEU A 112 4.38 -16.73 2.07
CA LEU A 112 5.71 -16.52 1.49
C LEU A 112 5.66 -15.56 0.29
N ALA A 113 4.68 -15.71 -0.61
CA ALA A 113 4.51 -14.84 -1.75
C ALA A 113 4.17 -13.39 -1.37
N ALA A 114 3.28 -13.20 -0.38
CA ALA A 114 2.99 -11.88 0.15
C ALA A 114 4.23 -11.26 0.83
N LEU A 115 4.95 -12.03 1.64
CA LEU A 115 6.20 -11.58 2.27
C LEU A 115 7.23 -11.16 1.22
N HIS A 116 7.43 -11.97 0.18
CA HIS A 116 8.31 -11.66 -0.94
C HIS A 116 7.94 -10.33 -1.62
N ALA A 117 6.68 -10.19 -2.06
CA ALA A 117 6.20 -9.00 -2.75
C ALA A 117 6.30 -7.72 -1.90
N LEU A 118 5.98 -7.81 -0.61
CA LEU A 118 6.08 -6.66 0.30
C LEU A 118 7.54 -6.32 0.65
N THR A 119 8.41 -7.33 0.77
CA THR A 119 9.85 -7.12 1.01
C THR A 119 10.53 -6.46 -0.18
N LEU A 120 10.18 -6.87 -1.41
CA LEU A 120 10.59 -6.18 -2.63
C LEU A 120 10.27 -4.68 -2.54
N LYS A 121 9.02 -4.32 -2.24
CA LYS A 121 8.60 -2.91 -2.14
C LYS A 121 9.37 -2.10 -1.09
N VAL A 122 9.75 -2.71 0.02
CA VAL A 122 10.41 -2.01 1.13
C VAL A 122 11.91 -1.87 0.92
N PHE A 123 12.58 -2.91 0.40
CA PHE A 123 14.05 -2.99 0.36
C PHE A 123 14.65 -2.90 -1.05
N TYR A 124 13.85 -3.05 -2.11
CA TYR A 124 14.31 -3.07 -3.50
C TYR A 124 13.55 -2.01 -4.31
N HIS A 125 14.25 -0.91 -4.65
CA HIS A 125 13.62 0.32 -5.11
C HIS A 125 13.31 0.38 -6.62
N TYR A 126 13.94 -0.49 -7.43
CA TYR A 126 13.69 -0.57 -8.87
C TYR A 126 12.73 -1.73 -9.13
N GLY A 127 11.58 -1.46 -9.75
CA GLY A 127 10.62 -2.44 -10.26
C GLY A 127 10.30 -3.60 -9.32
N SER A 128 9.13 -3.62 -8.68
CA SER A 128 8.72 -4.85 -8.01
C SER A 128 8.46 -5.93 -9.05
N ASP A 129 9.41 -6.84 -9.27
CA ASP A 129 9.31 -8.02 -10.15
C ASP A 129 8.38 -9.08 -9.53
N SER A 130 7.18 -8.66 -9.15
CA SER A 130 6.18 -9.47 -8.49
C SER A 130 4.90 -9.48 -9.32
N CYS A 131 4.39 -10.68 -9.58
CA CYS A 131 3.05 -10.86 -10.16
C CYS A 131 1.91 -10.59 -9.16
N LEU A 132 2.21 -10.38 -7.87
CA LEU A 132 1.24 -9.97 -6.86
C LEU A 132 1.08 -8.45 -6.86
N GLU A 133 -0.11 -7.99 -7.27
CA GLU A 133 -0.53 -6.58 -7.26
C GLU A 133 -0.95 -6.11 -5.85
N LEU A 134 0.02 -5.99 -4.94
CA LEU A 134 -0.20 -5.45 -3.59
C LEU A 134 0.20 -3.98 -3.54
N ASP A 135 -0.40 -3.18 -2.65
CA ASP A 135 0.04 -1.81 -2.37
C ASP A 135 0.55 -1.68 -0.93
N LEU A 136 1.69 -1.02 -0.74
CA LEU A 136 2.28 -0.73 0.56
C LEU A 136 2.82 0.69 0.54
N LYS A 137 2.23 1.54 1.37
CA LYS A 137 2.58 2.97 1.47
C LYS A 137 3.14 3.26 2.85
N SER A 138 4.30 3.87 2.89
CA SER A 138 4.91 4.41 4.11
C SER A 138 4.86 5.93 4.04
N VAL A 139 4.45 6.58 5.13
CA VAL A 139 4.46 8.04 5.24
C VAL A 139 5.77 8.49 5.90
N SER A 140 6.34 9.58 5.41
CA SER A 140 7.45 10.27 6.07
C SER A 140 6.93 11.37 6.99
N PHE A 141 7.46 11.46 8.20
CA PHE A 141 7.00 12.40 9.23
C PHE A 141 7.81 13.70 9.30
N GLY A 142 8.66 13.99 8.30
CA GLY A 142 9.65 15.07 8.34
C GLY A 142 9.13 16.49 8.62
N ALA A 143 7.82 16.75 8.41
CA ALA A 143 7.21 18.07 8.62
C ALA A 143 6.33 18.17 9.89
N GLN A 144 6.15 17.09 10.65
CA GLN A 144 5.05 17.01 11.63
C GLN A 144 5.41 17.56 13.01
N ALA A 145 6.52 17.11 13.60
CA ALA A 145 6.97 17.57 14.91
C ALA A 145 8.50 17.61 15.01
N PRO A 146 9.10 18.71 15.53
CA PRO A 146 10.53 18.74 15.84
C PRO A 146 10.92 17.58 16.77
N GLY A 147 12.02 16.90 16.48
CA GLY A 147 12.54 15.77 17.27
C GLY A 147 11.81 14.44 17.09
N LEU A 148 10.76 14.35 16.26
CA LEU A 148 10.02 13.10 16.06
C LEU A 148 10.88 11.99 15.41
N ASN A 149 11.72 12.37 14.46
CA ASN A 149 12.67 11.46 13.80
C ASN A 149 13.79 10.99 14.75
N ASP A 150 14.03 11.74 15.83
CA ASP A 150 15.05 11.45 16.86
C ASP A 150 14.43 10.73 18.07
N SER A 151 13.16 10.33 17.99
CA SER A 151 12.49 9.60 19.07
C SER A 151 13.06 8.19 19.24
N THR A 152 12.94 7.63 20.44
CA THR A 152 13.35 6.26 20.78
C THR A 152 12.70 5.24 19.84
N CYS A 153 11.41 5.43 19.51
CA CYS A 153 10.68 4.63 18.54
C CYS A 153 11.28 4.72 17.13
N ALA A 154 11.57 5.94 16.64
CA ALA A 154 12.16 6.13 15.31
C ALA A 154 13.54 5.47 15.21
N GLU A 155 14.40 5.63 16.23
CA GLU A 155 15.69 4.94 16.27
C GLU A 155 15.54 3.41 16.29
N ALA A 156 14.61 2.88 17.09
CA ALA A 156 14.37 1.45 17.19
C ALA A 156 13.87 0.86 15.86
N ILE A 157 13.02 1.60 15.13
CA ILE A 157 12.56 1.21 13.79
C ILE A 157 13.73 1.22 12.80
N SER A 158 14.55 2.28 12.79
CA SER A 158 15.72 2.38 11.89
C SER A 158 16.72 1.26 12.13
N LYS A 159 17.11 1.01 13.39
CA LYS A 159 18.01 -0.10 13.76
C LYS A 159 17.46 -1.47 13.34
N ARG A 160 16.15 -1.68 13.53
CA ARG A 160 15.48 -2.90 13.09
C ARG A 160 15.46 -3.03 11.56
N HIS A 161 15.24 -1.93 10.85
CA HIS A 161 15.24 -1.89 9.39
C HIS A 161 16.63 -2.19 8.82
N GLU A 162 17.69 -1.58 9.36
CA GLU A 162 19.08 -1.85 8.98
C GLU A 162 19.46 -3.32 9.21
N ARG A 163 19.05 -3.89 10.35
CA ARG A 163 19.27 -5.31 10.64
C ARG A 163 18.63 -6.21 9.60
N TRP A 164 17.42 -5.88 9.14
CA TRP A 164 16.75 -6.65 8.08
C TRP A 164 17.43 -6.45 6.73
N ALA A 165 17.76 -5.23 6.35
CA ALA A 165 18.49 -4.94 5.12
C ALA A 165 19.81 -5.72 5.04
N ALA A 166 20.55 -5.84 6.15
CA ALA A 166 21.79 -6.61 6.22
C ALA A 166 21.58 -8.14 6.15
N ALA A 167 20.38 -8.62 6.46
CA ALA A 167 20.05 -10.04 6.49
C ALA A 167 19.46 -10.56 5.17
N LEU A 168 19.04 -9.66 4.27
CA LEU A 168 18.44 -9.96 2.97
C LEU A 168 19.52 -10.11 1.89
N PRO A 169 19.25 -10.85 0.80
CA PRO A 169 20.16 -10.93 -0.33
C PRO A 169 20.32 -9.58 -1.04
N LYS A 170 21.44 -9.38 -1.74
CA LYS A 170 21.70 -8.13 -2.45
C LYS A 170 20.85 -8.00 -3.71
N GLU A 171 20.72 -9.09 -4.46
CA GLU A 171 19.94 -9.14 -5.69
C GLU A 171 18.50 -9.57 -5.37
N SER A 172 17.52 -8.95 -6.03
CA SER A 172 16.09 -9.23 -5.81
C SER A 172 15.68 -10.62 -6.28
N GLU A 173 16.35 -11.16 -7.31
CA GLU A 173 16.08 -12.48 -7.88
C GLU A 173 16.31 -13.62 -6.86
N ASP A 174 17.27 -13.45 -5.95
CA ASP A 174 17.60 -14.43 -4.91
C ASP A 174 16.61 -14.42 -3.74
N LEU A 175 15.70 -13.43 -3.68
CA LEU A 175 14.87 -13.18 -2.50
C LEU A 175 13.88 -14.30 -2.23
N TRP A 176 13.24 -14.86 -3.27
CA TRP A 176 12.27 -15.93 -3.11
C TRP A 176 12.88 -17.16 -2.43
N ASP A 177 14.00 -17.66 -2.98
CA ASP A 177 14.69 -18.84 -2.45
C ASP A 177 15.29 -18.57 -1.07
N SER A 178 15.86 -17.37 -0.87
CA SER A 178 16.39 -16.95 0.43
C SER A 178 15.32 -16.97 1.52
N LEU A 179 14.14 -16.43 1.26
CA LEU A 179 13.01 -16.45 2.19
C LEU A 179 12.46 -17.88 2.36
N GLY A 180 12.43 -18.68 1.28
CA GLY A 180 12.01 -20.08 1.31
C GLY A 180 12.87 -20.96 2.22
N ALA A 181 14.15 -20.63 2.37
CA ALA A 181 15.09 -21.33 3.24
C ALA A 181 15.02 -20.90 4.72
N TRP A 182 14.33 -19.81 5.05
CA TRP A 182 14.18 -19.34 6.44
C TRP A 182 13.09 -20.10 7.18
N ASP A 183 13.25 -20.21 8.51
CA ASP A 183 12.18 -20.71 9.37
C ASP A 183 10.99 -19.73 9.46
N ASP A 184 9.85 -20.26 9.91
CA ASP A 184 8.59 -19.51 10.03
C ASP A 184 8.70 -18.31 10.97
N THR A 185 9.50 -18.43 12.04
CA THR A 185 9.65 -17.36 13.04
C THR A 185 10.35 -16.15 12.42
N ARG A 186 11.43 -16.38 11.66
CA ARG A 186 12.18 -15.33 10.98
C ARG A 186 11.35 -14.69 9.87
N ARG A 187 10.59 -15.49 9.11
CA ARG A 187 9.66 -14.99 8.08
C ARG A 187 8.56 -14.12 8.69
N ALA A 188 7.93 -14.59 9.78
CA ALA A 188 6.91 -13.83 10.50
C ALA A 188 7.46 -12.52 11.08
N ALA A 189 8.69 -12.52 11.60
CA ALA A 189 9.33 -11.33 12.13
C ALA A 189 9.65 -10.28 11.04
N LEU A 190 10.11 -10.71 9.85
CA LEU A 190 10.29 -9.81 8.71
C LEU A 190 8.93 -9.27 8.22
N PHE A 191 7.92 -10.14 8.11
CA PHE A 191 6.57 -9.75 7.74
C PHE A 191 6.02 -8.67 8.67
N ALA A 192 6.13 -8.87 9.99
CA ALA A 192 5.71 -7.89 10.99
C ALA A 192 6.44 -6.55 10.82
N HIS A 193 7.75 -6.57 10.55
CA HIS A 193 8.52 -5.34 10.29
C HIS A 193 8.01 -4.61 9.05
N VAL A 194 7.90 -5.30 7.91
CA VAL A 194 7.45 -4.73 6.65
C VAL A 194 6.04 -4.15 6.76
N VAL A 195 5.11 -4.89 7.37
CA VAL A 195 3.74 -4.42 7.59
C VAL A 195 3.70 -3.21 8.53
N SER A 196 4.52 -3.18 9.59
CA SER A 196 4.52 -2.06 10.54
C SER A 196 4.84 -0.70 9.90
N LEU A 197 5.65 -0.67 8.83
CA LEU A 197 5.98 0.55 8.09
C LEU A 197 4.78 1.14 7.34
N SER A 198 3.71 0.36 7.14
CA SER A 198 2.50 0.81 6.46
C SER A 198 1.49 1.53 7.37
N ILE A 199 1.74 1.58 8.68
CA ILE A 199 0.84 2.21 9.64
C ILE A 199 0.85 3.72 9.44
N ASN A 200 -0.32 4.28 9.14
CA ASN A 200 -0.56 5.72 9.11
C ASN A 200 -1.84 6.06 9.89
N ALA A 201 -1.64 6.54 11.11
CA ALA A 201 -2.69 7.00 12.02
C ALA A 201 -2.63 8.53 12.26
N VAL A 202 -2.06 9.29 11.32
CA VAL A 202 -1.92 10.74 11.45
C VAL A 202 -3.27 11.41 11.23
N HIS A 203 -3.62 12.33 12.14
CA HIS A 203 -4.80 13.17 11.98
C HIS A 203 -4.48 14.36 11.04
N GLU A 204 -5.05 14.34 9.84
CA GLU A 204 -4.93 15.42 8.86
C GLU A 204 -6.28 16.14 8.68
N ALA A 205 -6.31 17.45 8.94
CA ALA A 205 -7.55 18.23 8.89
C ALA A 205 -8.18 18.27 7.48
N TRP A 206 -7.34 18.26 6.43
CA TRP A 206 -7.73 18.30 5.02
C TRP A 206 -8.03 16.92 4.42
N ASN A 207 -7.66 15.83 5.12
CA ASN A 207 -7.85 14.45 4.67
C ASN A 207 -8.31 13.59 5.84
N ARG A 208 -9.58 13.78 6.22
CA ARG A 208 -10.16 13.06 7.36
C ARG A 208 -10.39 11.60 7.03
N ARG A 209 -9.75 10.70 7.78
CA ARG A 209 -9.87 9.24 7.63
C ARG A 209 -10.38 8.58 8.92
N PRO A 210 -11.61 8.90 9.39
CA PRO A 210 -12.09 8.48 10.71
C PRO A 210 -12.14 6.95 10.89
N ARG A 211 -12.50 6.20 9.84
CA ARG A 211 -12.46 4.73 9.87
C ARG A 211 -11.04 4.17 10.01
N ALA A 212 -10.05 4.82 9.41
CA ALA A 212 -8.65 4.41 9.53
C ALA A 212 -8.11 4.70 10.94
N LEU A 213 -8.46 5.84 11.53
CA LEU A 213 -8.10 6.18 12.91
C LEU A 213 -8.76 5.21 13.91
N ALA A 214 -10.04 4.90 13.75
CA ALA A 214 -10.71 3.91 14.59
C ALA A 214 -10.10 2.49 14.45
N HIS A 215 -9.56 2.15 13.28
CA HIS A 215 -8.79 0.92 13.10
C HIS A 215 -7.42 0.99 13.79
N ALA A 216 -6.75 2.14 13.75
CA ALA A 216 -5.52 2.36 14.51
C ALA A 216 -5.75 2.18 16.02
N ASP A 217 -6.88 2.63 16.57
CA ASP A 217 -7.23 2.40 17.98
C ASP A 217 -7.43 0.90 18.31
N ARG A 218 -7.90 0.10 17.34
CA ARG A 218 -7.97 -1.36 17.50
C ARG A 218 -6.58 -1.99 17.46
N LEU A 219 -5.73 -1.54 16.55
CA LEU A 219 -4.34 -2.00 16.47
C LEU A 219 -3.56 -1.64 17.74
N ALA A 220 -3.69 -0.41 18.24
CA ALA A 220 -3.08 0.07 19.47
C ALA A 220 -3.42 -0.84 20.66
N ARG A 221 -4.70 -1.22 20.81
CA ARG A 221 -5.11 -2.22 21.81
C ARG A 221 -4.50 -3.60 21.56
N ALA A 222 -4.52 -4.08 20.31
CA ALA A 222 -4.05 -5.43 19.98
C ALA A 222 -2.54 -5.61 20.20
N VAL A 223 -1.76 -4.54 20.07
CA VAL A 223 -0.31 -4.53 20.32
C VAL A 223 0.07 -3.98 21.69
N ASP A 224 -0.92 -3.71 22.56
CA ASP A 224 -0.72 -3.14 23.89
C ASP A 224 0.13 -1.85 23.87
N LEU A 225 -0.19 -0.92 22.96
CA LEU A 225 0.54 0.32 22.80
C LEU A 225 0.40 1.20 24.04
N ASP A 226 1.50 1.42 24.73
CA ASP A 226 1.61 2.40 25.82
C ASP A 226 2.58 3.52 25.43
N MET A 227 2.02 4.71 25.16
CA MET A 227 2.81 5.88 24.79
C MET A 227 3.62 6.44 25.96
N ALA A 228 3.21 6.22 27.21
CA ALA A 228 3.98 6.63 28.38
C ALA A 228 5.20 5.72 28.57
N ALA A 229 5.04 4.41 28.34
CA ALA A 229 6.16 3.47 28.29
C ALA A 229 7.06 3.68 27.05
N ALA A 230 6.53 4.27 25.97
CA ALA A 230 7.29 4.70 24.80
C ALA A 230 8.00 6.06 24.99
N ASP A 231 8.25 6.47 26.24
CA ASP A 231 8.95 7.69 26.65
C ASP A 231 8.28 9.01 26.21
N TRP A 232 7.01 9.00 25.82
CA TRP A 232 6.31 10.26 25.56
C TRP A 232 5.93 10.93 26.89
N ARG A 233 6.33 12.20 27.04
CA ARG A 233 5.96 13.04 28.18
C ARG A 233 5.55 14.43 27.73
N PRO A 234 4.52 15.04 28.37
CA PRO A 234 4.14 16.40 28.05
C PRO A 234 5.18 17.38 28.61
N SER A 235 5.71 18.24 27.75
CA SER A 235 6.60 19.34 28.15
C SER A 235 6.02 20.69 27.74
N VAL A 236 6.65 21.78 28.17
CA VAL A 236 6.35 23.13 27.66
C VAL A 236 6.44 23.15 26.13
N ASP A 237 7.47 22.56 25.55
CA ASP A 237 7.73 22.63 24.11
C ASP A 237 6.80 21.72 23.29
N THR A 238 6.40 20.57 23.83
CA THR A 238 5.58 19.59 23.10
C THR A 238 4.07 19.81 23.28
N PHE A 239 3.63 20.19 24.48
CA PHE A 239 2.19 20.24 24.81
C PHE A 239 1.78 21.53 25.55
N PHE A 240 2.32 21.78 26.75
CA PHE A 240 1.77 22.81 27.64
C PHE A 240 1.92 24.24 27.10
N GLY A 241 2.98 24.55 26.36
CA GLY A 241 3.17 25.84 25.71
C GLY A 241 2.20 26.07 24.54
N ARG A 242 1.67 25.00 23.95
CA ARG A 242 0.84 25.03 22.73
C ARG A 242 -0.66 25.02 23.00
N VAL A 243 -1.09 24.59 24.18
CA VAL A 243 -2.51 24.54 24.56
C VAL A 243 -2.97 25.79 25.34
N THR A 244 -4.26 25.90 25.62
CA THR A 244 -4.83 27.01 26.42
C THR A 244 -4.59 26.80 27.92
N LYS A 245 -4.64 27.85 28.74
CA LYS A 245 -4.54 27.74 30.21
C LYS A 245 -5.55 26.74 30.78
N ALA A 246 -6.80 26.79 30.29
CA ALA A 246 -7.85 25.86 30.71
C ALA A 246 -7.46 24.39 30.45
N ARG A 247 -6.84 24.09 29.30
CA ARG A 247 -6.37 22.74 29.00
C ARG A 247 -5.19 22.31 29.88
N ILE A 248 -4.30 23.23 30.25
CA ILE A 248 -3.21 22.95 31.22
C ILE A 248 -3.81 22.58 32.58
N LEU A 249 -4.75 23.38 33.08
CA LEU A 249 -5.41 23.14 34.36
C LEU A 249 -6.18 21.83 34.37
N GLN A 250 -6.89 21.52 33.28
CA GLN A 250 -7.56 20.23 33.10
C GLN A 250 -6.57 19.06 33.19
N ALA A 251 -5.44 19.13 32.46
CA ALA A 251 -4.42 18.07 32.50
C ALA A 251 -3.85 17.87 33.92
N VAL A 252 -3.61 18.98 34.64
CA VAL A 252 -3.14 18.93 36.04
C VAL A 252 -4.20 18.36 36.97
N ALA A 253 -5.46 18.73 36.79
CA ALA A 253 -6.57 18.20 37.58
C ALA A 253 -6.76 16.68 37.35
N GLU A 254 -6.68 16.22 36.10
CA GLU A 254 -6.74 14.79 35.76
C GLU A 254 -5.58 14.00 36.35
N ALA A 255 -4.36 14.56 36.33
CA ALA A 255 -3.16 13.83 36.77
C ALA A 255 -2.89 13.90 38.28
N LYS A 256 -3.25 15.00 38.95
CA LYS A 256 -2.88 15.31 40.34
C LYS A 256 -4.02 15.85 41.21
N GLY A 257 -5.24 15.96 40.68
CA GLY A 257 -6.42 16.46 41.38
C GLY A 257 -6.64 17.98 41.28
N GLN A 258 -7.87 18.42 41.55
CA GLN A 258 -8.31 19.81 41.37
C GLN A 258 -7.50 20.81 42.21
N ASP A 259 -7.16 20.46 43.46
CA ASP A 259 -6.36 21.32 44.34
C ASP A 259 -5.01 21.69 43.74
N ALA A 260 -4.39 20.77 42.98
CA ALA A 260 -3.13 21.02 42.30
C ALA A 260 -3.29 22.02 41.15
N ALA A 261 -4.41 21.95 40.42
CA ALA A 261 -4.73 22.90 39.35
C ALA A 261 -5.00 24.30 39.92
N ASP A 262 -5.76 24.40 41.02
CA ASP A 262 -6.11 25.69 41.63
C ASP A 262 -4.86 26.44 42.13
N ARG A 263 -3.85 25.72 42.64
CA ARG A 263 -2.56 26.29 43.05
C ARG A 263 -1.81 27.01 41.92
N ILE A 264 -2.01 26.59 40.66
CA ILE A 264 -1.32 27.19 39.50
C ILE A 264 -2.22 28.09 38.65
N ALA A 265 -3.52 28.16 38.94
CA ALA A 265 -4.52 28.87 38.11
C ALA A 265 -4.24 30.37 37.94
N HIS A 266 -3.69 31.01 38.96
CA HIS A 266 -3.37 32.45 38.97
C HIS A 266 -2.11 32.80 38.15
N LEU A 267 -1.30 31.80 37.77
CA LEU A 267 -0.03 32.02 37.07
C LEU A 267 -0.24 32.51 35.63
N LYS A 268 0.78 33.19 35.09
CA LYS A 268 0.86 33.50 33.65
C LYS A 268 1.09 32.21 32.85
N LYS A 269 0.78 32.23 31.54
CA LYS A 269 0.76 31.00 30.72
C LYS A 269 2.10 30.25 30.73
N GLY A 270 3.22 30.96 30.56
CA GLY A 270 4.56 30.34 30.54
C GLY A 270 4.92 29.68 31.88
N ASP A 271 4.69 30.41 32.98
CA ASP A 271 4.96 29.90 34.34
C ASP A 271 4.06 28.71 34.67
N MET A 272 2.78 28.78 34.27
CA MET A 272 1.80 27.70 34.43
C MET A 272 2.21 26.45 33.65
N ALA A 273 2.68 26.62 32.40
CA ALA A 273 3.16 25.50 31.59
C ALA A 273 4.39 24.83 32.21
N SER A 274 5.33 25.63 32.72
CA SER A 274 6.55 25.13 33.37
C SER A 274 6.23 24.38 34.69
N HIS A 275 5.29 24.90 35.48
CA HIS A 275 4.82 24.20 36.69
C HIS A 275 4.07 22.91 36.36
N ALA A 276 3.23 22.92 35.31
CA ALA A 276 2.50 21.74 34.88
C ALA A 276 3.44 20.62 34.40
N GLU A 277 4.48 20.96 33.65
CA GLU A 277 5.53 20.01 33.26
C GLU A 277 6.18 19.36 34.48
N ALA A 278 6.60 20.15 35.48
CA ALA A 278 7.17 19.61 36.71
C ALA A 278 6.18 18.72 37.50
N LEU A 279 4.90 19.09 37.54
CA LEU A 279 3.87 18.31 38.24
C LEU A 279 3.57 16.96 37.55
N LEU A 280 3.67 16.91 36.22
CA LEU A 280 3.28 15.74 35.42
C LEU A 280 4.47 14.87 34.96
N ALA A 281 5.70 15.26 35.27
CA ALA A 281 6.91 14.58 34.80
C ALA A 281 6.96 13.06 35.10
N GLU A 282 6.31 12.60 36.19
CA GLU A 282 6.34 11.21 36.66
C GLU A 282 4.94 10.60 36.85
N THR A 283 3.91 11.19 36.26
CA THR A 283 2.53 10.67 36.41
C THR A 283 2.15 9.64 35.37
N GLY A 284 2.90 9.52 34.28
CA GLY A 284 2.47 8.76 33.10
C GLY A 284 1.23 9.37 32.42
N TRP A 285 0.85 10.60 32.77
CA TRP A 285 -0.32 11.24 32.16
C TRP A 285 -0.06 11.50 30.67
N LEU A 286 -1.05 11.15 29.86
CA LEU A 286 -1.05 11.36 28.41
C LEU A 286 -2.25 12.22 28.01
N PRO A 287 -2.13 13.08 26.98
CA PRO A 287 -3.29 13.71 26.35
C PRO A 287 -4.14 12.67 25.63
N GLU A 288 -5.43 12.95 25.50
CA GLU A 288 -6.44 12.04 24.92
C GLU A 288 -6.00 11.34 23.62
N PRO A 289 -5.39 12.01 22.61
CA PRO A 289 -5.01 11.34 21.36
C PRO A 289 -3.90 10.29 21.48
N LEU A 290 -3.17 10.26 22.60
CA LEU A 290 -2.08 9.31 22.85
C LEU A 290 -2.50 8.19 23.81
N ARG A 291 -3.74 8.23 24.32
CA ARG A 291 -4.26 7.21 25.23
C ARG A 291 -4.76 6.01 24.44
N THR A 292 -4.29 4.82 24.80
CA THR A 292 -4.91 3.58 24.34
C THR A 292 -6.07 3.26 25.26
N VAL A 293 -7.30 3.29 24.73
CA VAL A 293 -8.48 2.90 25.51
C VAL A 293 -8.55 1.39 25.53
N HIS A 294 -8.12 0.76 26.62
CA HIS A 294 -8.39 -0.65 26.86
C HIS A 294 -9.84 -0.76 27.31
N ALA A 295 -10.67 -1.44 26.52
CA ALA A 295 -12.00 -1.80 26.99
C ALA A 295 -11.79 -2.81 28.12
N GLU A 296 -11.97 -2.38 29.37
CA GLU A 296 -12.09 -3.32 30.47
C GLU A 296 -13.23 -4.28 30.13
N ALA A 297 -12.92 -5.58 30.14
CA ALA A 297 -13.89 -6.62 29.87
C ALA A 297 -14.92 -6.61 31.00
N GLY A 298 -16.04 -5.92 30.76
CA GLY A 298 -17.28 -6.09 31.50
C GLY A 298 -17.55 -5.07 32.60
N GLU A 299 -17.94 -3.87 32.23
CA GLU A 299 -19.01 -3.16 32.94
C GLU A 299 -20.00 -2.59 31.91
N THR A 300 -21.13 -3.27 31.77
CA THR A 300 -22.36 -2.68 31.23
C THR A 300 -22.79 -1.53 32.12
N SER A 301 -22.46 -0.30 31.72
CA SER A 301 -23.19 0.89 32.15
C SER A 301 -24.09 1.35 31.02
N SER A 302 -25.31 0.83 31.06
CA SER A 302 -26.48 1.53 30.57
C SER A 302 -26.57 2.87 31.29
N ASP A 303 -26.45 3.97 30.55
CA ASP A 303 -27.13 5.23 30.87
C ASP A 303 -27.25 6.09 29.60
N GLN A 304 -28.38 5.92 28.92
CA GLN A 304 -28.99 6.97 28.11
C GLN A 304 -30.44 7.15 28.58
N SER A 305 -30.62 7.98 29.60
CA SER A 305 -31.78 8.87 29.73
C SER A 305 -31.35 10.22 29.18
N GLY A 306 -31.93 10.77 28.10
CA GLY A 306 -33.31 11.27 28.03
C GLY A 306 -33.38 12.55 28.87
N ASP A 307 -33.27 13.76 28.28
CA ASP A 307 -34.39 14.63 27.88
C ASP A 307 -33.79 15.98 27.36
N GLU A 308 -34.36 16.86 26.53
CA GLU A 308 -35.62 16.97 25.79
C GLU A 308 -35.48 18.19 24.84
N SER A 309 -36.10 18.18 23.66
CA SER A 309 -36.94 19.31 23.18
C SER A 309 -37.56 19.00 21.81
N ALA A 310 -38.88 18.74 21.86
CA ALA A 310 -39.96 19.14 20.94
C ALA A 310 -39.73 19.06 19.42
N GLY A 311 -40.60 18.45 18.61
CA GLY A 311 -41.94 17.91 18.83
C GLY A 311 -42.61 17.71 17.47
N ILE A 312 -43.71 16.96 17.50
CA ILE A 312 -44.89 16.95 16.61
C ILE A 312 -45.37 15.50 16.51
N ALA A 313 -46.43 15.23 17.27
CA ALA A 313 -47.27 14.07 17.15
C ALA A 313 -48.06 14.14 15.84
N GLN A 314 -48.23 13.01 15.16
CA GLN A 314 -49.49 12.68 14.50
C GLN A 314 -49.69 11.16 14.49
N SER A 315 -50.90 10.81 14.88
CA SER A 315 -51.40 9.51 15.30
C SER A 315 -51.81 8.60 14.13
N ALA A 316 -51.76 7.29 14.37
CA ALA A 316 -52.83 6.30 14.16
C ALA A 316 -52.16 4.91 14.13
N GLU A 317 -52.21 4.12 15.22
CA GLU A 317 -53.26 3.16 15.57
C GLU A 317 -53.29 1.90 14.69
N ASP A 318 -53.31 0.77 15.40
CA ASP A 318 -53.73 -0.57 14.97
C ASP A 318 -52.75 -1.34 14.07
N GLY A 319 -52.30 -2.56 14.36
CA GLY A 319 -52.77 -3.53 15.33
C GLY A 319 -52.41 -4.91 14.81
N GLY A 320 -51.78 -5.73 15.64
CA GLY A 320 -51.97 -7.17 15.63
C GLY A 320 -51.42 -7.99 14.45
N LYS A 321 -50.40 -8.77 14.82
CA LYS A 321 -50.41 -10.24 14.74
C LYS A 321 -49.72 -10.89 13.53
N THR A 322 -48.63 -11.56 13.92
CA THR A 322 -47.96 -12.71 13.33
C THR A 322 -48.91 -13.74 12.72
N ASP A 323 -48.56 -14.30 11.56
CA ASP A 323 -48.57 -15.75 11.46
C ASP A 323 -47.53 -16.27 10.46
N MET A 324 -46.89 -17.35 10.87
CA MET A 324 -45.96 -18.17 10.11
C MET A 324 -46.75 -19.03 9.13
N GLY A 325 -46.29 -19.13 7.89
CA GLY A 325 -46.87 -20.02 6.89
C GLY A 325 -45.78 -20.50 5.94
N GLU A 326 -45.23 -21.64 6.29
CA GLU A 326 -44.15 -22.37 5.64
C GLU A 326 -44.62 -23.05 4.34
N VAL A 327 -43.63 -23.45 3.53
CA VAL A 327 -43.64 -24.51 2.50
C VAL A 327 -43.88 -24.11 1.02
N GLU A 328 -42.81 -24.34 0.25
CA GLU A 328 -42.65 -24.36 -1.22
C GLU A 328 -43.46 -25.49 -1.91
N PRO A 329 -43.20 -25.94 -3.17
CA PRO A 329 -42.49 -25.40 -4.35
C PRO A 329 -43.33 -25.51 -5.65
N VAL A 330 -42.67 -25.32 -6.80
CA VAL A 330 -42.92 -25.93 -8.14
C VAL A 330 -43.32 -24.94 -9.24
N GLY A 331 -42.56 -24.96 -10.34
CA GLY A 331 -43.15 -24.90 -11.68
C GLY A 331 -42.43 -24.05 -12.73
N ASP A 332 -41.37 -24.61 -13.32
CA ASP A 332 -40.94 -24.60 -14.73
C ASP A 332 -41.16 -23.42 -15.70
N ASN A 333 -40.12 -23.29 -16.54
CA ASN A 333 -40.06 -22.89 -17.95
C ASN A 333 -39.86 -21.41 -18.34
N GLU A 334 -38.58 -21.07 -18.55
CA GLU A 334 -37.93 -20.73 -19.84
C GLU A 334 -38.43 -19.53 -20.70
N PRO A 335 -37.63 -19.05 -21.69
CA PRO A 335 -37.02 -17.72 -21.67
C PRO A 335 -37.70 -16.71 -22.61
N ALA A 336 -37.45 -15.42 -22.40
CA ALA A 336 -37.77 -14.36 -23.36
C ALA A 336 -36.50 -13.65 -23.80
N ASP A 337 -36.22 -13.77 -25.09
CA ASP A 337 -35.27 -12.98 -25.88
C ASP A 337 -35.67 -11.48 -25.92
N VAL A 338 -34.75 -10.70 -26.52
CA VAL A 338 -34.93 -9.35 -27.14
C VAL A 338 -34.71 -8.20 -26.13
N GLU A 339 -33.83 -7.21 -26.31
CA GLU A 339 -33.17 -6.64 -27.49
C GLU A 339 -31.92 -5.83 -27.08
N VAL A 340 -30.97 -5.77 -28.01
CA VAL A 340 -29.78 -4.91 -27.99
C VAL A 340 -30.19 -3.48 -28.38
N HIS A 341 -29.77 -2.48 -27.61
CA HIS A 341 -29.64 -1.10 -28.11
C HIS A 341 -28.22 -0.58 -27.89
N ALA A 342 -27.55 -0.39 -29.02
CA ALA A 342 -26.34 0.41 -29.18
C ALA A 342 -26.69 1.89 -29.44
N ILE A 343 -25.64 2.71 -29.48
CA ILE A 343 -25.51 4.11 -29.97
C ILE A 343 -25.61 5.16 -28.83
N ALA A 344 -24.74 6.15 -28.65
CA ALA A 344 -23.66 6.73 -29.46
C ALA A 344 -22.58 7.38 -28.57
N ALA A 345 -21.41 7.54 -29.17
CA ALA A 345 -20.36 8.47 -28.78
C ALA A 345 -20.70 9.91 -29.18
N GLU A 346 -20.33 10.86 -28.33
CA GLU A 346 -19.61 12.12 -28.63
C GLU A 346 -18.71 12.44 -27.43
#